data_AF-A0AAE0MBT0-F1
#
_entry.id   AF-A0AAE0MBT0-F1
#
_cell.length_a   1.000
_cell.length_b   1.000
_cell.length_c   1.000
_cell.angle_alpha   90.00
_cell.angle_beta   90.00
_cell.angle_gamma   90.00
#
_symmetry.space_group_name_H-M   'P 1'
#
loop_
_entity.id
_entity.type
_entity.pdbx_description
1 polymer ?
#
loop_
_entity_poly.entity_id
_entity_poly.type
_entity_poly.pdbx_seq_one_letter_code
_entity_poly.pdbx_strand_id
1 'polypeptide(L)'
;MIAGGDYDAGIQGCGANIAIEAASGYHFGSKLIPLMSRGEAEGLKNWKDALANTLRNNPGGSSAPDRSFPSQTIASYYLKPLVSNDLKSIQIDWTKDISISSLRDFTRQVFDWRFRHFAGKFVRLLASPSFTRSLIRHGTETTDGSALIETITKVKEDDARLKELRVKFIPAKVVPGDISQEPVVDGYKVNLKEEVFDSSQPVLEWVPLWVVEYGAPSAFRTWQENEGLKVTGASKRGRGRPRKITSRDSTPEAREPPPPPPPPPQQQQQQQQQQQQQQRAEVIDLSED
;
A
#
# COMPACT_ATOMS: atom_id res chain seq x y z
N MET A 1 -17.33 10.78 -25.19
CA MET A 1 -18.28 11.10 -26.28
C MET A 1 -17.99 12.47 -26.89
N ILE A 2 -18.15 13.61 -26.18
CA ILE A 2 -17.86 14.93 -26.78
C ILE A 2 -16.37 15.10 -27.12
N ALA A 3 -15.47 14.81 -26.18
CA ALA A 3 -14.02 14.97 -26.35
C ALA A 3 -13.31 13.79 -27.05
N GLY A 4 -14.07 12.80 -27.50
CA GLY A 4 -13.53 11.49 -27.88
C GLY A 4 -13.19 10.60 -26.68
N GLY A 5 -12.76 9.38 -26.98
CA GLY A 5 -12.39 8.34 -26.04
C GLY A 5 -12.01 7.06 -26.79
N ASP A 6 -11.97 5.92 -26.10
CA ASP A 6 -11.50 4.66 -26.70
C ASP A 6 -12.37 4.13 -27.86
N TYR A 7 -13.65 4.53 -27.91
CA TYR A 7 -14.61 4.02 -28.89
C TYR A 7 -15.00 5.03 -29.99
N ASP A 8 -14.53 6.27 -29.91
CA ASP A 8 -14.91 7.36 -30.83
C ASP A 8 -13.93 8.53 -30.75
N ALA A 9 -13.66 9.18 -31.88
CA ALA A 9 -12.89 10.42 -31.93
C ALA A 9 -13.64 11.61 -31.31
N GLY A 10 -14.97 11.49 -31.16
CA GLY A 10 -15.83 12.52 -30.60
C GLY A 10 -16.12 13.65 -31.57
N ILE A 11 -16.54 14.80 -31.04
CA ILE A 11 -16.90 15.95 -31.87
C ILE A 11 -15.61 16.69 -32.24
N GLN A 12 -15.38 16.90 -33.53
CA GLN A 12 -14.21 17.61 -34.03
C GLN A 12 -14.02 18.98 -33.34
N GLY A 13 -12.81 19.27 -32.89
CA GLY A 13 -12.48 20.53 -32.20
C GLY A 13 -13.00 20.63 -30.76
N CYS A 14 -13.76 19.65 -30.26
CA CYS A 14 -14.17 19.62 -28.87
C CYS A 14 -13.15 18.81 -28.04
N GLY A 15 -12.36 19.49 -27.21
CA GLY A 15 -11.43 18.84 -26.28
C GLY A 15 -12.04 18.56 -24.90
N ALA A 16 -11.23 18.03 -23.98
CA ALA A 16 -11.66 17.68 -22.62
C ALA A 16 -12.29 18.87 -21.85
N ASN A 17 -11.74 20.08 -21.97
CA ASN A 17 -12.26 21.26 -21.28
C ASN A 17 -13.70 21.59 -21.72
N ILE A 18 -13.96 21.56 -23.03
CA ILE A 18 -15.30 21.80 -23.60
C ILE A 18 -16.27 20.70 -23.16
N ALA A 19 -15.81 19.44 -23.15
CA ALA A 19 -16.64 18.33 -22.67
C ALA A 19 -16.96 18.43 -21.17
N ILE A 20 -16.00 18.85 -20.34
CA ILE A 20 -16.20 19.09 -18.91
C ILE A 20 -17.21 20.23 -18.71
N GLU A 21 -17.08 21.33 -19.45
CA GLU A 21 -18.02 22.44 -19.36
C GLU A 21 -19.44 22.04 -19.80
N ALA A 22 -19.56 21.29 -20.90
CA ALA A 22 -20.83 20.74 -21.35
C ALA A 22 -21.45 19.78 -20.31
N ALA A 23 -20.62 18.99 -19.61
CA ALA A 23 -21.06 18.05 -18.58
C ALA A 23 -21.44 18.75 -17.27
N SER A 24 -20.56 19.58 -16.70
CA SER A 24 -20.73 20.20 -15.38
C SER A 24 -21.50 21.52 -15.42
N GLY A 25 -21.30 22.35 -16.43
CA GLY A 25 -21.99 23.65 -16.55
C GLY A 25 -23.41 23.50 -17.10
N TYR A 26 -23.54 22.84 -18.24
CA TYR A 26 -24.83 22.73 -18.96
C TYR A 26 -25.61 21.44 -18.67
N HIS A 27 -25.01 20.52 -17.91
CA HIS A 27 -25.63 19.27 -17.47
C HIS A 27 -26.08 18.38 -18.63
N PHE A 28 -25.39 18.44 -19.79
CA PHE A 28 -25.78 17.68 -20.98
C PHE A 28 -25.72 16.18 -20.74
N GLY A 29 -24.76 15.69 -19.94
CA GLY A 29 -24.65 14.27 -19.59
C GLY A 29 -25.89 13.76 -18.84
N SER A 30 -26.30 14.46 -17.78
CA SER A 30 -27.47 14.11 -16.98
C SER A 30 -28.78 14.15 -17.78
N LYS A 31 -28.89 15.07 -18.75
CA LYS A 31 -30.03 15.15 -19.67
C LYS A 31 -30.02 14.02 -20.72
N LEU A 32 -28.84 13.56 -21.16
CA LEU A 32 -28.68 12.55 -22.20
C LEU A 32 -29.07 11.14 -21.72
N ILE A 33 -28.65 10.76 -20.51
CA ILE A 33 -28.85 9.42 -19.93
C ILE A 33 -30.33 8.96 -19.96
N PRO A 34 -31.31 9.75 -19.47
CA PRO A 34 -32.72 9.33 -19.50
C PRO A 34 -33.27 9.21 -20.93
N LEU A 35 -32.86 10.11 -21.83
CA LEU A 35 -33.29 10.09 -23.24
C LEU A 35 -32.80 8.81 -23.95
N MET A 36 -31.53 8.44 -23.72
CA MET A 36 -30.93 7.21 -24.25
C MET A 36 -31.58 5.94 -23.68
N SER A 37 -31.98 5.99 -22.41
CA SER A 37 -32.60 4.84 -21.73
C SER A 37 -34.03 4.58 -22.21
N ARG A 38 -34.78 5.63 -22.57
CA ARG A 38 -36.17 5.55 -23.03
C ARG A 38 -36.33 5.50 -24.55
N GLY A 39 -35.27 5.79 -25.31
CA GLY A 39 -35.30 5.77 -26.78
C GLY A 39 -36.14 6.91 -27.38
N GLU A 40 -36.19 8.07 -26.71
CA GLU A 40 -36.98 9.23 -27.16
C GLU A 40 -36.29 9.96 -28.31
N ALA A 41 -36.63 9.63 -29.56
CA ALA A 41 -36.01 10.20 -30.76
C ALA A 41 -36.13 11.73 -30.83
N GLU A 42 -37.31 12.29 -30.56
CA GLU A 42 -37.53 13.75 -30.54
C GLU A 42 -36.77 14.43 -29.40
N GLY A 43 -36.72 13.80 -28.23
CA GLY A 43 -35.96 14.31 -27.09
C GLY A 43 -34.46 14.34 -27.36
N LEU A 44 -33.91 13.30 -28.01
CA LEU A 44 -32.51 13.23 -28.43
C LEU A 44 -32.18 14.29 -29.49
N LYS A 45 -33.10 14.56 -30.42
CA LYS A 45 -32.95 15.62 -31.41
C LYS A 45 -32.90 17.00 -30.74
N ASN A 46 -33.84 17.31 -29.86
CA ASN A 46 -33.86 18.58 -29.12
C ASN A 46 -32.61 18.76 -28.24
N TRP A 47 -32.17 17.67 -27.59
CA TRP A 47 -30.92 17.66 -26.81
C TRP A 47 -29.70 17.95 -27.68
N LYS A 48 -29.62 17.33 -28.86
CA LYS A 48 -28.52 17.53 -29.81
C LYS A 48 -28.50 18.95 -30.35
N ASP A 49 -29.66 19.51 -30.68
CA ASP A 49 -29.78 20.89 -31.16
C ASP A 49 -29.36 21.89 -30.07
N ALA A 50 -29.77 21.65 -28.81
CA ALA A 50 -29.32 22.44 -27.68
C ALA A 50 -27.79 22.36 -27.49
N LEU A 51 -27.21 21.16 -27.57
CA LEU A 51 -25.76 20.97 -27.50
C LEU A 51 -25.04 21.69 -28.65
N ALA A 52 -25.52 21.57 -29.88
CA ALA A 52 -24.94 22.23 -31.05
C ALA A 52 -24.99 23.77 -30.94
N ASN A 53 -26.05 24.31 -30.34
CA ASN A 53 -26.15 25.74 -30.05
C ASN A 53 -25.17 26.17 -28.96
N THR A 54 -25.04 25.40 -27.87
CA THR A 54 -24.08 25.69 -26.82
C THR A 54 -22.63 25.63 -27.33
N LEU A 55 -22.29 24.62 -28.12
CA LEU A 55 -20.94 24.50 -28.68
C LEU A 55 -20.60 25.69 -29.57
N ARG A 56 -21.50 26.07 -30.50
CA ARG A 56 -21.31 27.23 -31.39
C ARG A 56 -21.08 28.56 -30.66
N ASN A 57 -21.66 28.72 -29.47
CA ASN A 57 -21.53 29.94 -28.66
C ASN A 57 -20.34 29.90 -27.70
N ASN A 58 -19.61 28.78 -27.62
CA ASN A 58 -18.50 28.60 -26.69
C ASN A 58 -17.15 28.86 -27.41
N PRO A 59 -16.24 29.67 -26.83
CA PRO A 59 -14.92 29.91 -27.39
C PRO A 59 -14.08 28.62 -27.42
N GLY A 60 -14.04 27.97 -28.59
CA GLY A 60 -13.31 26.73 -28.85
C GLY A 60 -14.17 25.60 -29.40
N GLY A 61 -15.51 25.68 -29.27
CA GLY A 61 -16.47 24.74 -29.85
C GLY A 61 -16.89 25.14 -31.26
N SER A 62 -16.04 24.92 -32.28
CA SER A 62 -16.38 25.40 -33.64
C SER A 62 -17.24 24.44 -34.46
N SER A 63 -17.32 23.16 -34.09
CA SER A 63 -17.98 22.14 -34.93
C SER A 63 -19.27 21.63 -34.29
N ALA A 64 -20.31 21.53 -35.11
CA ALA A 64 -21.54 20.85 -34.72
C ALA A 64 -21.30 19.33 -34.65
N PRO A 65 -22.02 18.61 -33.77
CA PRO A 65 -22.00 17.15 -33.78
C PRO A 65 -22.47 16.61 -35.14
N ASP A 66 -21.84 15.53 -35.62
CA ASP A 66 -22.24 14.86 -36.86
C ASP A 66 -23.66 14.25 -36.77
N ARG A 67 -24.19 13.69 -37.87
CA ARG A 67 -25.54 13.08 -37.87
C ARG A 67 -25.66 11.88 -36.94
N SER A 68 -24.62 11.06 -36.82
CA SER A 68 -24.57 9.85 -35.99
C SER A 68 -24.45 10.12 -34.49
N PHE A 69 -24.04 11.33 -34.11
CA PHE A 69 -23.89 11.75 -32.74
C PHE A 69 -25.25 12.14 -32.13
N PRO A 70 -25.53 11.78 -30.87
CA PRO A 70 -24.76 10.86 -30.03
C PRO A 70 -25.00 9.40 -30.43
N SER A 71 -23.93 8.62 -30.59
CA SER A 71 -24.05 7.19 -30.92
C SER A 71 -24.62 6.41 -29.72
N GLN A 72 -25.80 5.82 -29.91
CA GLN A 72 -26.46 5.00 -28.89
C GLN A 72 -25.65 3.75 -28.55
N THR A 73 -24.97 3.16 -29.54
CA THR A 73 -24.08 2.01 -29.36
C THR A 73 -22.88 2.38 -28.48
N ILE A 74 -22.25 3.53 -28.71
CA ILE A 74 -21.12 3.96 -27.89
C ILE A 74 -21.59 4.33 -26.47
N ALA A 75 -22.74 4.99 -26.35
CA ALA A 75 -23.33 5.29 -25.06
C ALA A 75 -23.63 4.02 -24.25
N SER A 76 -24.11 2.94 -24.89
CA SER A 76 -24.42 1.69 -24.19
C SER A 76 -23.17 1.01 -23.62
N TYR A 77 -22.00 1.11 -24.27
CA TYR A 77 -20.74 0.58 -23.72
C TYR A 77 -20.38 1.18 -22.35
N TYR A 78 -20.70 2.45 -22.12
CA TYR A 78 -20.43 3.11 -20.83
C TYR A 78 -21.60 3.00 -19.84
N LEU A 79 -22.85 3.11 -20.32
CA LEU A 79 -24.03 3.15 -19.45
C LEU A 79 -24.53 1.76 -19.06
N LYS A 80 -24.32 0.76 -19.91
CA LYS A 80 -24.70 -0.64 -19.72
C LYS A 80 -23.57 -1.54 -20.20
N PRO A 81 -22.38 -1.45 -19.57
CA PRO A 81 -21.25 -2.27 -19.97
C PRO A 81 -21.62 -3.75 -19.87
N LEU A 82 -21.07 -4.56 -20.77
CA LEU A 82 -21.16 -6.01 -20.67
C LEU A 82 -20.33 -6.47 -19.48
N VAL A 83 -21.03 -6.79 -18.38
CA VAL A 83 -20.43 -7.27 -17.13
C VAL A 83 -20.94 -8.67 -16.81
N SER A 84 -20.20 -9.41 -15.98
CA SER A 84 -20.65 -10.71 -15.47
C SER A 84 -21.93 -10.56 -14.65
N ASN A 85 -22.92 -11.43 -14.89
CA ASN A 85 -24.24 -11.34 -14.26
C ASN A 85 -24.28 -11.86 -12.82
N ASP A 86 -23.38 -12.77 -12.45
CA ASP A 86 -23.39 -13.42 -11.14
C ASP A 86 -22.12 -13.11 -10.35
N LEU A 87 -22.11 -11.94 -9.70
CA LEU A 87 -21.02 -11.56 -8.80
C LEU A 87 -20.96 -12.43 -7.54
N LYS A 88 -22.06 -13.09 -7.14
CA LYS A 88 -22.11 -13.92 -5.93
C LYS A 88 -21.39 -15.25 -6.12
N SER A 89 -21.37 -15.77 -7.36
CA SER A 89 -20.58 -16.96 -7.71
C SER A 89 -19.07 -16.72 -7.70
N ILE A 90 -18.63 -15.46 -7.77
CA ILE A 90 -17.21 -15.11 -7.77
C ILE A 90 -16.69 -15.19 -6.34
N GLN A 91 -16.25 -16.39 -5.93
CA GLN A 91 -15.52 -16.60 -4.69
C GLN A 91 -14.01 -16.49 -4.98
N ILE A 92 -13.40 -15.40 -4.52
CA ILE A 92 -11.95 -15.22 -4.60
C ILE A 92 -11.33 -15.62 -3.27
N ASP A 93 -10.67 -16.77 -3.27
CA ASP A 93 -9.85 -17.21 -2.15
C ASP A 93 -8.42 -16.68 -2.30
N TRP A 94 -8.15 -15.54 -1.65
CA TRP A 94 -6.81 -14.95 -1.57
C TRP A 94 -5.84 -15.82 -0.74
N THR A 95 -6.37 -16.76 0.05
CA THR A 95 -5.62 -17.70 0.90
C THR A 95 -5.39 -19.08 0.26
N LYS A 96 -5.82 -19.29 -0.99
CA LYS A 96 -5.58 -20.52 -1.75
C LYS A 96 -4.10 -20.85 -1.97
N ASP A 97 -3.67 -22.04 -1.55
CA ASP A 97 -2.28 -22.46 -1.63
C ASP A 97 -1.70 -22.45 -3.05
N ILE A 98 -0.43 -22.03 -3.11
CA ILE A 98 0.36 -22.01 -4.33
C ILE A 98 0.96 -23.41 -4.53
N SER A 99 0.71 -24.01 -5.69
CA SER A 99 1.40 -25.26 -6.05
C SER A 99 2.88 -24.98 -6.35
N ILE A 100 3.73 -25.11 -5.33
CA ILE A 100 5.16 -24.86 -5.44
C ILE A 100 5.82 -25.81 -6.44
N SER A 101 5.41 -27.08 -6.47
CA SER A 101 5.93 -28.05 -7.44
C SER A 101 5.58 -27.66 -8.88
N SER A 102 4.33 -27.28 -9.15
CA SER A 102 3.92 -26.86 -10.50
C SER A 102 4.60 -25.57 -10.92
N LEU A 103 4.79 -24.61 -10.00
CA LEU A 103 5.52 -23.38 -10.30
C LEU A 103 7.01 -23.64 -10.52
N ARG A 104 7.60 -24.59 -9.79
CA ARG A 104 8.98 -25.04 -10.00
C ARG A 104 9.15 -25.70 -11.37
N ASP A 105 8.20 -26.53 -11.79
CA ASP A 105 8.21 -27.15 -13.12
C ASP A 105 8.00 -26.12 -14.23
N PHE A 106 7.10 -25.15 -14.03
CA PHE A 106 6.87 -24.05 -14.95
C PHE A 106 8.14 -23.23 -15.18
N THR A 107 8.81 -22.80 -14.10
CA THR A 107 10.05 -22.03 -14.21
C THR A 107 11.17 -22.85 -14.87
N ARG A 108 11.21 -24.16 -14.63
CA ARG A 108 12.15 -25.08 -15.30
C ARG A 108 11.94 -25.13 -16.82
N GLN A 109 10.68 -25.19 -17.25
CA GLN A 109 10.32 -25.36 -18.67
C GLN A 109 10.35 -24.05 -19.44
N VAL A 110 9.84 -22.97 -18.85
CA VAL A 110 9.62 -21.69 -19.54
C VAL A 110 10.82 -20.75 -19.43
N PHE A 111 11.52 -20.75 -18.29
CA PHE A 111 12.65 -19.84 -18.05
C PHE A 111 14.02 -20.53 -18.11
N ASP A 112 14.04 -21.84 -18.40
CA ASP A 112 15.23 -22.70 -18.28
C ASP A 112 15.89 -22.63 -16.89
N TRP A 113 15.10 -22.41 -15.84
CA TRP A 113 15.57 -22.40 -14.45
C TRP A 113 15.77 -23.83 -13.96
N ARG A 114 16.81 -24.49 -14.48
CA ARG A 114 17.15 -25.88 -14.18
C ARG A 114 18.22 -25.96 -13.09
N PHE A 115 18.27 -27.09 -12.40
CA PHE A 115 19.33 -27.44 -11.46
C PHE A 115 19.37 -26.58 -10.19
N ARG A 116 20.25 -26.99 -9.28
CA ARG A 116 20.32 -26.46 -7.91
C ARG A 116 20.46 -24.94 -7.83
N HIS A 117 21.24 -24.32 -8.71
CA HIS A 117 21.43 -22.88 -8.70
C HIS A 117 20.12 -22.11 -8.94
N PHE A 118 19.36 -22.51 -9.95
CA PHE A 118 18.10 -21.85 -10.27
C PHE A 118 16.95 -22.28 -9.35
N ALA A 119 17.01 -23.47 -8.75
CA ALA A 119 16.14 -23.83 -7.64
C ALA A 119 16.41 -22.94 -6.41
N GLY A 120 17.68 -22.65 -6.11
CA GLY A 120 18.09 -21.65 -5.12
C GLY A 120 17.53 -20.25 -5.42
N LYS A 121 17.67 -19.79 -6.68
CA LYS A 121 17.07 -18.52 -7.14
C LYS A 121 15.56 -18.52 -6.98
N PHE A 122 14.89 -19.62 -7.34
CA PHE A 122 13.45 -19.80 -7.21
C PHE A 122 12.99 -19.62 -5.76
N VAL A 123 13.62 -20.33 -4.82
CA VAL A 123 13.27 -20.21 -3.39
C VAL A 123 13.61 -18.84 -2.85
N ARG A 124 14.76 -18.27 -3.19
CA ARG A 124 15.15 -16.91 -2.76
C ARG A 124 14.11 -15.86 -3.16
N LEU A 125 13.59 -15.94 -4.38
CA LEU A 125 12.59 -15.00 -4.88
C LEU A 125 11.21 -15.22 -4.26
N LEU A 126 10.85 -16.48 -3.99
CA LEU A 126 9.53 -16.82 -3.47
C LEU A 126 9.43 -16.73 -1.94
N ALA A 127 10.55 -16.79 -1.23
CA ALA A 127 10.58 -16.83 0.23
C ALA A 127 9.86 -15.65 0.90
N SER A 128 10.16 -14.42 0.49
CA SER A 128 9.52 -13.22 1.03
C SER A 128 8.00 -13.19 0.79
N PRO A 129 7.50 -13.26 -0.47
CA PRO A 129 6.05 -13.26 -0.70
C PRO A 129 5.35 -14.47 -0.07
N SER A 130 5.96 -15.65 -0.04
CA SER A 130 5.42 -16.81 0.66
C SER A 130 5.33 -16.57 2.17
N PHE A 131 6.35 -15.96 2.79
CA PHE A 131 6.33 -15.64 4.21
C PHE A 131 5.19 -14.66 4.56
N THR A 132 5.08 -13.54 3.85
CA THR A 132 3.98 -12.57 4.05
C THR A 132 2.63 -13.23 3.87
N ARG A 133 2.47 -14.05 2.82
CA ARG A 133 1.24 -14.78 2.54
C ARG A 133 0.89 -15.79 3.64
N SER A 134 1.88 -16.53 4.15
CA SER A 134 1.68 -17.46 5.26
C SER A 134 1.20 -16.73 6.52
N LEU A 135 1.75 -15.55 6.83
CA LEU A 135 1.25 -14.73 7.94
C LEU A 135 -0.21 -14.29 7.74
N ILE A 136 -0.55 -13.79 6.55
CA ILE A 136 -1.95 -13.40 6.25
C ILE A 136 -2.89 -14.60 6.37
N ARG A 137 -2.46 -15.78 5.90
CA ARG A 137 -3.23 -17.03 6.03
C ARG A 137 -3.43 -17.41 7.48
N HIS A 138 -2.38 -17.39 8.31
CA HIS A 138 -2.49 -17.65 9.74
C HIS A 138 -3.50 -16.73 10.42
N GLY A 139 -3.44 -15.42 10.14
CA GLY A 139 -4.42 -14.47 10.67
C GLY A 139 -5.85 -14.71 10.17
N THR A 140 -6.01 -15.09 8.90
CA THR A 140 -7.33 -15.41 8.30
C THR A 140 -7.93 -16.67 8.92
N GLU A 141 -7.10 -17.69 9.16
CA GLU A 141 -7.48 -18.96 9.77
C GLU A 141 -7.54 -18.86 11.32
N THR A 142 -7.29 -17.68 11.90
CA THR A 142 -7.21 -17.45 13.36
C THR A 142 -6.19 -18.33 14.08
N THR A 143 -5.13 -18.73 13.37
CA THR A 143 -3.99 -19.49 13.91
C THR A 143 -2.79 -18.57 14.13
N ASP A 144 -1.84 -19.00 14.96
CA ASP A 144 -0.65 -18.21 15.27
C ASP A 144 0.56 -18.65 14.43
N GLY A 145 0.97 -17.80 13.49
CA GLY A 145 2.14 -17.98 12.62
C GLY A 145 3.49 -17.62 13.26
N SER A 146 3.54 -17.34 14.57
CA SER A 146 4.77 -16.93 15.26
C SER A 146 5.95 -17.90 15.10
N ALA A 147 5.69 -19.19 14.88
CA ALA A 147 6.73 -20.20 14.64
C ALA A 147 7.53 -19.99 13.33
N LEU A 148 7.01 -19.17 12.41
CA LEU A 148 7.68 -18.77 11.18
C LEU A 148 8.70 -17.65 11.40
N ILE A 149 8.61 -16.94 12.53
CA ILE A 149 9.47 -15.80 12.86
C ILE A 149 10.58 -16.26 13.81
N GLU A 150 11.83 -16.09 13.37
CA GLU A 150 12.99 -16.34 14.24
C GLU A 150 13.21 -15.16 15.20
N THR A 151 13.13 -13.92 14.71
CA THR A 151 13.20 -12.71 15.56
C THR A 151 12.73 -11.48 14.79
N ILE A 152 12.30 -10.45 15.52
CA ILE A 152 12.07 -9.09 15.01
C ILE A 152 13.20 -8.20 15.51
N THR A 153 13.87 -7.49 14.59
CA THR A 153 15.16 -6.83 14.89
C THR A 153 15.11 -5.31 14.88
N LYS A 154 14.29 -4.72 14.01
CA LYS A 154 14.21 -3.28 13.81
C LYS A 154 12.78 -2.88 13.45
N VAL A 155 12.46 -1.63 13.69
CA VAL A 155 11.27 -0.96 13.16
C VAL A 155 11.72 0.16 12.22
N LYS A 156 11.02 0.31 11.11
CA LYS A 156 11.14 1.44 10.20
C LYS A 156 9.80 2.18 10.24
N GLU A 157 9.87 3.46 10.56
CA GLU A 157 8.74 4.37 10.50
C GLU A 157 9.02 5.35 9.37
N ASP A 158 8.23 5.29 8.29
CA ASP A 158 8.24 6.26 7.21
C ASP A 158 7.06 7.23 7.44
N ASP A 159 7.22 8.50 7.04
CA ASP A 159 6.18 9.54 7.19
C ASP A 159 4.86 9.19 6.46
N ALA A 160 4.90 8.21 5.55
CA ALA A 160 3.80 7.74 4.72
C ALA A 160 2.86 6.71 5.39
N ARG A 161 2.86 6.59 6.73
CA ARG A 161 1.88 5.85 7.57
C ARG A 161 1.97 4.32 7.60
N LEU A 162 2.86 3.67 6.86
CA LEU A 162 3.07 2.23 6.98
C LEU A 162 4.36 1.93 7.76
N LYS A 163 4.20 1.52 9.02
CA LYS A 163 5.31 1.01 9.84
C LYS A 163 5.70 -0.37 9.35
N GLU A 164 7.00 -0.62 9.25
CA GLU A 164 7.56 -1.91 8.82
C GLU A 164 8.45 -2.49 9.93
N LEU A 165 8.41 -3.81 10.08
CA LEU A 165 9.25 -4.56 11.00
C LEU A 165 10.30 -5.35 10.22
N ARG A 166 11.54 -5.34 10.71
CA ARG A 166 12.62 -6.16 10.13
C ARG A 166 12.59 -7.54 10.76
N VAL A 167 12.00 -8.49 10.05
CA VAL A 167 11.74 -9.86 10.50
C VAL A 167 12.81 -10.80 9.96
N LYS A 168 13.30 -11.70 10.81
CA LYS A 168 14.19 -12.81 10.44
C LYS A 168 13.36 -14.08 10.33
N PHE A 169 13.48 -14.83 9.24
CA PHE A 169 12.77 -16.10 9.02
C PHE A 169 13.58 -17.07 8.15
N ILE A 170 13.21 -18.35 8.15
CA ILE A 170 13.89 -19.40 7.36
C ILE A 170 13.10 -19.69 6.07
N PRO A 171 13.68 -19.47 4.86
CA PRO A 171 13.02 -19.71 3.58
C PRO A 171 12.43 -21.11 3.41
N ALA A 172 13.15 -22.16 3.84
CA ALA A 172 12.69 -23.55 3.75
C ALA A 172 11.42 -23.84 4.56
N LYS A 173 11.07 -23.02 5.57
CA LYS A 173 9.83 -23.17 6.35
C LYS A 173 8.59 -22.65 5.59
N VAL A 174 8.77 -21.78 4.60
CA VAL A 174 7.67 -21.11 3.89
C VAL A 174 7.59 -21.46 2.40
N VAL A 175 8.67 -21.96 1.82
CA VAL A 175 8.68 -22.51 0.46
C VAL A 175 8.97 -24.01 0.56
N PRO A 176 7.95 -24.87 0.56
CA PRO A 176 8.16 -26.32 0.60
C PRO A 176 8.89 -26.80 -0.66
N GLY A 177 10.01 -27.48 -0.47
CA GLY A 177 10.81 -28.07 -1.54
C GLY A 177 12.27 -28.21 -1.15
N ASP A 178 12.81 -29.42 -1.24
CA ASP A 178 14.22 -29.67 -0.94
C ASP A 178 15.09 -29.38 -2.17
N ILE A 179 15.66 -28.18 -2.21
CA ILE A 179 16.60 -27.74 -3.25
C ILE A 179 17.84 -28.64 -3.28
N SER A 180 18.20 -29.28 -2.16
CA SER A 180 19.39 -30.13 -2.06
C SER A 180 19.27 -31.44 -2.86
N GLN A 181 18.06 -31.81 -3.30
CA GLN A 181 17.86 -32.96 -4.19
C GLN A 181 18.16 -32.64 -5.66
N GLU A 182 18.18 -31.36 -6.06
CA GLU A 182 18.46 -31.01 -7.45
C GLU A 182 19.95 -31.16 -7.78
N PRO A 183 20.33 -31.70 -8.94
CA PRO A 183 21.74 -31.90 -9.27
C PRO A 183 22.45 -30.56 -9.47
N VAL A 184 23.75 -30.55 -9.19
CA VAL A 184 24.65 -29.43 -9.49
C VAL A 184 25.31 -29.73 -10.84
N VAL A 185 25.15 -28.82 -11.80
CA VAL A 185 25.73 -28.95 -13.14
C VAL A 185 26.67 -27.77 -13.38
N ASP A 186 27.97 -28.04 -13.52
CA ASP A 186 29.00 -26.99 -13.59
C ASP A 186 28.86 -26.10 -14.84
N GLY A 187 28.39 -26.64 -15.97
CA GLY A 187 28.13 -25.86 -17.18
C GLY A 187 27.06 -24.77 -17.01
N TYR A 188 26.14 -24.93 -16.04
CA TYR A 188 25.12 -23.93 -15.72
C TYR A 188 25.63 -22.85 -14.74
N LYS A 189 26.78 -23.08 -14.06
CA LYS A 189 27.41 -22.09 -13.18
C LYS A 189 28.12 -20.97 -13.93
N VAL A 190 28.55 -21.21 -15.16
CA VAL A 190 29.39 -20.28 -15.93
C VAL A 190 28.76 -18.90 -16.10
N ASN A 191 27.41 -18.83 -16.06
CA ASN A 191 26.65 -17.59 -16.17
C ASN A 191 26.20 -17.00 -14.81
N LEU A 192 26.65 -17.57 -13.69
CA LEU A 192 26.20 -17.21 -12.35
C LEU A 192 27.39 -16.82 -11.46
N LYS A 193 27.38 -15.58 -10.97
CA LYS A 193 28.39 -15.08 -10.02
C LYS A 193 28.06 -15.42 -8.56
N GLU A 194 26.84 -15.86 -8.29
CA GLU A 194 26.35 -16.11 -6.93
C GLU A 194 26.48 -17.58 -6.54
N GLU A 195 26.84 -17.82 -5.27
CA GLU A 195 26.80 -19.13 -4.67
C GLU A 195 25.36 -19.69 -4.65
N VAL A 196 25.26 -21.02 -4.48
CA VAL A 196 23.96 -21.67 -4.31
C VAL A 196 23.30 -21.11 -3.05
N PHE A 197 22.09 -20.57 -3.21
CA PHE A 197 21.30 -20.08 -2.09
C PHE A 197 20.95 -21.23 -1.14
N ASP A 198 21.37 -21.10 0.12
CA ASP A 198 21.01 -22.04 1.19
C ASP A 198 19.69 -21.61 1.83
N SER A 199 18.61 -22.35 1.53
CA SER A 199 17.27 -22.09 2.04
C SER A 199 17.09 -22.41 3.53
N SER A 200 18.05 -23.10 4.16
CA SER A 200 18.04 -23.38 5.59
C SER A 200 18.56 -22.19 6.42
N GLN A 201 19.34 -21.29 5.80
CA GLN A 201 19.82 -20.10 6.48
C GLN A 201 18.72 -19.05 6.63
N PRO A 202 18.60 -18.40 7.80
CA PRO A 202 17.64 -17.34 7.96
C PRO A 202 17.97 -16.12 7.10
N VAL A 203 16.94 -15.51 6.53
CA VAL A 203 16.99 -14.24 5.80
C VAL A 203 16.27 -13.14 6.58
N LEU A 204 16.53 -11.88 6.21
CA LEU A 204 15.91 -10.72 6.84
C LEU A 204 15.05 -9.97 5.82
N GLU A 205 13.83 -9.63 6.21
CA GLU A 205 12.86 -8.92 5.35
C GLU A 205 12.14 -7.80 6.09
N TRP A 206 11.81 -6.72 5.38
CA TRP A 206 10.91 -5.69 5.90
C TRP A 206 9.47 -6.09 5.60
N VAL A 207 8.67 -6.22 6.65
CA VAL A 207 7.27 -6.65 6.55
C VAL A 207 6.39 -5.60 7.22
N PRO A 208 5.25 -5.22 6.63
CA PRO A 208 4.33 -4.27 7.26
C PRO A 208 3.93 -4.76 8.65
N LEU A 209 3.96 -3.85 9.63
CA LEU A 209 3.70 -4.17 11.04
C LEU A 209 2.36 -4.88 11.23
N TRP A 210 1.32 -4.40 10.55
CA TRP A 210 -0.03 -4.97 10.64
C TRP A 210 -0.08 -6.43 10.19
N VAL A 211 0.78 -6.86 9.25
CA VAL A 211 0.85 -8.25 8.79
C VAL A 211 1.39 -9.14 9.91
N VAL A 212 2.41 -8.67 10.63
CA VAL A 212 3.01 -9.40 11.75
C VAL A 212 2.05 -9.46 12.92
N GLU A 213 1.39 -8.35 13.25
CA GLU A 213 0.37 -8.28 14.29
C GLU A 213 -0.81 -9.23 14.00
N TYR A 214 -1.29 -9.24 12.75
CA TYR A 214 -2.40 -10.07 12.31
C TYR A 214 -2.05 -11.55 12.23
N GLY A 215 -0.88 -11.90 11.70
CA GLY A 215 -0.49 -13.28 11.38
C GLY A 215 0.40 -13.99 12.39
N ALA A 216 1.08 -13.23 13.26
CA ALA A 216 2.00 -13.76 14.27
C ALA A 216 1.88 -12.97 15.60
N PRO A 217 0.70 -12.97 16.23
CA PRO A 217 0.40 -12.12 17.39
C PRO A 217 1.31 -12.38 18.59
N SER A 218 1.75 -13.63 18.84
CA SER A 218 2.64 -13.92 19.97
C SER A 218 4.04 -13.34 19.76
N ALA A 219 4.64 -13.53 18.58
CA ALA A 219 5.93 -12.95 18.23
C ALA A 219 5.88 -11.41 18.26
N PHE A 220 4.76 -10.83 17.82
CA PHE A 220 4.54 -9.38 17.88
C PHE A 220 4.51 -8.86 19.33
N ARG A 221 3.75 -9.49 20.23
CA ARG A 221 3.69 -9.11 21.65
C ARG A 221 5.05 -9.22 22.34
N THR A 222 5.75 -10.33 22.13
CA THR A 222 7.11 -10.51 22.69
C THR A 222 8.07 -9.42 22.20
N TRP A 223 7.96 -9.00 20.93
CA TRP A 223 8.74 -7.88 20.43
C TRP A 223 8.37 -6.55 21.09
N GLN A 224 7.07 -6.25 21.24
CA GLN A 224 6.61 -5.02 21.90
C GLN A 224 7.10 -4.91 23.36
N GLU A 225 7.03 -6.01 24.11
CA GLU A 225 7.54 -6.09 25.48
C GLU A 225 9.05 -5.79 25.54
N ASN A 226 9.81 -6.39 24.62
CA ASN A 226 11.25 -6.17 24.52
C ASN A 226 11.61 -4.72 24.13
N GLU A 227 10.85 -4.07 23.26
CA GLU A 227 11.04 -2.65 22.93
C GLU A 227 10.70 -1.75 24.13
N GLY A 228 9.62 -2.03 24.87
CA GLY A 228 9.27 -1.31 26.11
C GLY A 228 10.35 -1.41 27.19
N LEU A 229 11.00 -2.58 27.32
CA LEU A 229 12.15 -2.77 28.20
C LEU A 229 13.39 -1.97 27.75
N LYS A 230 13.61 -1.78 26.44
CA LYS A 230 14.72 -0.96 25.94
C LYS A 230 14.53 0.52 26.26
N VAL A 231 13.32 1.05 26.13
CA VAL A 231 13.00 2.45 26.45
C VAL A 231 13.23 2.73 27.95
N THR A 232 12.78 1.82 28.82
CA THR A 232 12.94 1.96 30.27
C THR A 232 14.38 1.69 30.75
N GLY A 233 15.11 0.79 30.10
CA GLY A 233 16.52 0.46 30.42
C GLY A 233 17.54 1.48 29.93
N ALA A 234 17.29 2.17 28.80
CA ALA A 234 18.16 3.23 28.28
C ALA A 234 18.25 4.42 29.26
N SER A 235 17.18 4.69 30.02
CA SER A 235 17.17 5.71 31.08
C SER A 235 18.08 5.39 32.28
N LYS A 236 18.51 4.13 32.46
CA LYS A 236 19.34 3.70 33.61
C LYS A 236 20.83 3.53 33.30
N ARG A 237 21.25 3.53 32.03
CA ARG A 237 22.66 3.31 31.64
C ARG A 237 23.51 4.58 31.51
N GLY A 238 22.94 5.75 31.77
CA GLY A 238 23.63 7.04 31.78
C GLY A 238 24.32 7.41 33.09
N ARG A 239 25.00 6.51 33.80
CA ARG A 239 25.90 6.87 34.92
C ARG A 239 27.11 5.94 35.01
N GLY A 240 28.28 6.48 34.63
CA GLY A 240 29.57 6.09 35.22
C GLY A 240 30.46 5.15 34.41
N ARG A 241 31.42 5.72 33.66
CA ARG A 241 32.75 5.13 33.53
C ARG A 241 33.79 6.25 33.41
N PRO A 242 34.79 6.36 34.31
CA PRO A 242 35.80 7.41 34.21
C PRO A 242 36.80 7.05 33.10
N ARG A 243 37.01 7.95 32.14
CA ARG A 243 38.09 7.85 31.16
C ARG A 243 39.38 8.40 31.76
N LYS A 244 40.43 7.57 31.71
CA LYS A 244 41.81 7.90 32.09
C LYS A 244 42.39 8.91 31.09
N ILE A 245 42.82 10.06 31.59
CA ILE A 245 43.45 11.14 30.81
C ILE A 245 44.95 10.83 30.68
N THR A 246 45.49 10.88 29.46
CA THR A 246 46.90 11.22 29.20
C THR A 246 46.93 12.43 28.26
N SER A 247 47.72 13.41 28.67
CA SER A 247 47.81 14.78 28.18
C SER A 247 48.57 14.92 26.87
N ARG A 248 48.19 15.93 26.05
CA ARG A 248 49.06 17.07 25.70
C ARG A 248 48.30 18.13 24.88
N ASP A 249 48.46 19.35 25.36
CA ASP A 249 48.18 20.69 24.82
C ASP A 249 47.80 20.84 23.35
N SER A 250 46.73 21.63 23.11
CA SER A 250 46.82 23.00 22.54
C SER A 250 45.42 23.62 22.45
N THR A 251 45.19 24.70 23.19
CA THR A 251 44.03 25.62 23.09
C THR A 251 44.07 26.38 21.74
N PRO A 252 42.94 26.79 21.14
CA PRO A 252 42.32 28.05 21.54
C PRO A 252 40.78 28.07 21.61
N GLU A 253 40.29 28.83 22.59
CA GLU A 253 39.16 29.76 22.54
C GLU A 253 37.74 29.23 22.25
N ALA A 254 37.04 28.92 23.35
CA ALA A 254 35.62 28.56 23.38
C ALA A 254 34.71 29.78 23.26
N ARG A 255 33.75 29.73 22.32
CA ARG A 255 32.47 30.46 22.46
C ARG A 255 31.49 29.54 23.17
N GLU A 256 31.04 29.94 24.36
CA GLU A 256 30.00 29.23 25.10
C GLU A 256 28.66 29.28 24.33
N PRO A 257 27.94 28.15 24.19
CA PRO A 257 26.55 28.17 23.77
C PRO A 257 25.65 28.66 24.92
N PRO A 258 24.55 29.37 24.62
CA PRO A 258 23.69 29.95 25.64
C PRO A 258 22.97 28.87 26.48
N PRO A 259 22.67 29.16 27.76
CA PRO A 259 21.98 28.23 28.64
C PRO A 259 20.53 27.97 28.17
N PRO A 260 19.99 26.78 28.43
CA PRO A 260 18.60 26.46 28.10
C PRO A 260 17.62 27.35 28.90
N PRO A 261 16.43 27.66 28.33
CA PRO A 261 15.46 28.50 28.99
C PRO A 261 14.93 27.83 30.27
N PRO A 262 14.60 28.61 31.31
CA PRO A 262 14.08 28.09 32.57
C PRO A 262 12.69 27.44 32.35
N PRO A 263 12.36 26.42 33.15
CA PRO A 263 11.04 25.81 33.10
C PRO A 263 9.95 26.82 33.49
N PRO A 264 8.74 26.71 32.92
CA PRO A 264 7.66 27.65 33.22
C PRO A 264 7.25 27.59 34.70
N PRO A 265 6.78 28.70 35.29
CA PRO A 265 6.42 28.76 36.70
C PRO A 265 5.32 27.76 37.03
N GLN A 266 5.50 26.96 38.08
CA GLN A 266 4.52 25.97 38.57
C GLN A 266 3.11 26.55 38.81
N GLN A 267 2.99 27.88 38.99
CA GLN A 267 1.72 28.57 39.13
C GLN A 267 0.86 28.56 37.86
N GLN A 268 1.44 28.57 36.65
CA GLN A 268 0.67 28.49 35.40
C GLN A 268 0.08 27.10 35.16
N GLN A 269 0.78 26.04 35.57
CA GLN A 269 0.26 24.67 35.49
C GLN A 269 -0.87 24.41 36.48
N GLN A 270 -0.81 24.98 37.68
CA GLN A 270 -1.90 24.88 38.65
C GLN A 270 -3.15 25.66 38.22
N GLN A 271 -3.00 26.86 37.63
CA GLN A 271 -4.15 27.61 37.09
C GLN A 271 -4.83 26.89 35.92
N GLN A 272 -4.07 26.26 35.01
CA GLN A 272 -4.66 25.46 33.92
C GLN A 272 -5.40 24.23 34.44
N GLN A 273 -4.88 23.55 35.47
CA GLN A 273 -5.58 22.42 36.08
C GLN A 273 -6.86 22.86 36.80
N GLN A 274 -6.86 24.01 37.48
CA GLN A 274 -8.09 24.54 38.09
C GLN A 274 -9.13 24.95 37.04
N GLN A 275 -8.72 25.57 35.92
CA GLN A 275 -9.66 25.90 34.84
C GLN A 275 -10.24 24.64 34.17
N GLN A 276 -9.45 23.59 33.97
CA GLN A 276 -9.98 22.32 33.45
C GLN A 276 -10.95 21.65 34.42
N GLN A 277 -10.72 21.74 35.73
CA GLN A 277 -11.65 21.20 36.72
C GLN A 277 -12.97 21.98 36.78
N GLN A 278 -12.93 23.31 36.63
CA GLN A 278 -14.13 24.15 36.57
C GLN A 278 -14.95 23.88 35.30
N GLN A 279 -14.30 23.77 34.13
CA GLN A 279 -14.99 23.41 32.88
C GLN A 279 -15.61 22.01 32.95
N ARG A 280 -14.97 21.07 33.65
CA ARG A 280 -15.50 19.72 33.81
C ARG A 280 -16.69 19.66 34.77
N ALA A 281 -16.77 20.58 35.75
CA ALA A 281 -17.92 20.70 36.64
C ALA A 281 -19.14 21.34 35.93
N GLU A 282 -18.93 22.37 35.10
CA GLU A 282 -20.02 23.01 34.33
C GLU A 282 -20.62 22.07 33.27
N VAL A 283 -19.84 21.15 32.70
CA VAL A 283 -20.35 20.15 31.73
C VAL A 283 -21.20 19.06 32.41
N ILE A 284 -20.99 18.80 33.70
CA ILE A 284 -21.79 17.81 34.44
C ILE A 284 -23.14 18.39 34.85
N ASP A 285 -23.20 19.69 35.17
CA ASP A 285 -24.43 20.39 35.61
C ASP A 285 -25.42 20.68 34.46
N LEU A 286 -24.98 20.60 33.20
CA LEU A 286 -25.83 20.75 32.01
C LEU A 286 -26.39 19.41 31.47
N SER A 287 -26.20 18.32 32.21
CA SER A 287 -26.64 16.97 31.81
C SER A 287 -27.74 16.36 32.69
N GLU A 288 -28.29 17.13 33.64
CA GLU A 288 -29.36 16.69 34.54
C GLU A 288 -30.65 17.54 34.49
N ASP A 289 -30.92 18.27 33.38
CA ASP A 289 -32.25 18.84 33.06
C ASP A 289 -32.78 18.33 31.70
#